data_AF-A0A538DX17-F1
#
_entry.id   AF-A0A538DX17-F1
#
_cell.length_a   1.000
_cell.length_b   1.000
_cell.length_c   1.000
_cell.angle_alpha   90.00
_cell.angle_beta   90.00
_cell.angle_gamma   90.00
#
_symmetry.space_group_name_H-M   'P 1'
#
loop_
_entity.id
_entity.type
_entity.pdbx_description
1 polymer ?
#
loop_
_entity_poly.entity_id
_entity_poly.type
_entity_poly.pdbx_seq_one_letter_code
_entity_poly.pdbx_strand_id
1 'polypeptide(L)'
;MRRSRSAALVIAAGCVACALLLVGTRAQSAPPVVTSVDEAGWEGVLGVREQVSTAQRFVVLLHATSLAAKVSAAGGTASETDMRRWTRAAQSAQNQFLARMAASGGHITTEYRYTRLFNGFSARLDPTSLDLLDRDHEVEGVYPVRVGYPMAVDESAGTVTPTAFPGLTVPGQDGSGVTVALLDTGVDPSHPYLTDSVLPGIDVIRPGSGGVAQPNPLVPGRPEGHGTELAGIVTGSDGPDGLHGVAPGASILPIRVAGWQPDAEGGYAIYSRTDQIVAGLEAAVDPNGDGDTLDAARIALVGVGEPYAAFADGPLARAVAGAQALDVLVIAPAGNDGRAGPTFGSIAGPGGAPDALTVAATDGRLAAPTVRVHVAAGLRVLFDGTLPLGGAPTQTVTAPIFPVARAAEAQGIAGLFGNDGKSTVAGQAALLPRGALSDQTVDEAASAGALAVLVEGALPAGAFSLDVPSGIPVVGLQESLSSAIRELRAEGIPVTIAIGAVSSAENGGGGTIAAFSSQGLAFDGGLKPELLAPGVAFPTSEPGRGTSGEVRYGTVSGTSVAAATTAGAAAVVAEGRPRASAAELRGLLVGSARATGSATSPGLGALELDGAVEQELTAEPATVSFGTATRSGRTI
;
A
#
# COMPACT_ATOMS: atom_id res chain seq x y z
N MET A 1 9.59 -76.65 24.45
CA MET A 1 10.87 -77.30 24.09
C MET A 1 12.03 -76.42 24.56
N ARG A 2 13.00 -77.02 25.29
CA ARG A 2 14.40 -76.61 25.63
C ARG A 2 14.78 -75.12 25.57
N ARG A 3 15.06 -74.43 26.69
CA ARG A 3 16.32 -74.36 27.50
C ARG A 3 17.51 -73.63 26.83
N SER A 4 17.83 -72.41 27.31
CA SER A 4 19.09 -71.99 27.99
C SER A 4 19.06 -70.45 28.16
N ARG A 5 19.00 -69.82 29.35
CA ARG A 5 20.09 -69.56 30.34
C ARG A 5 21.40 -69.13 29.63
N SER A 6 22.01 -67.95 29.85
CA SER A 6 22.27 -67.25 31.12
C SER A 6 22.81 -65.81 30.90
N ALA A 7 22.46 -64.90 31.84
CA ALA A 7 23.34 -63.98 32.60
C ALA A 7 24.20 -62.94 31.83
N ALA A 8 24.44 -61.70 32.27
CA ALA A 8 24.34 -60.95 33.52
C ALA A 8 24.26 -59.45 33.12
N LEU A 9 24.06 -58.40 33.93
CA LEU A 9 24.30 -58.14 35.35
C LEU A 9 23.47 -56.89 35.71
N VAL A 10 23.03 -56.86 36.96
CA VAL A 10 22.22 -55.85 37.65
C VAL A 10 23.14 -54.87 38.40
N ILE A 11 22.60 -53.69 38.78
CA ILE A 11 22.73 -52.94 40.07
C ILE A 11 22.43 -51.46 39.70
N ALA A 12 21.30 -50.81 39.99
CA ALA A 12 20.39 -50.73 41.14
C ALA A 12 20.99 -50.09 42.40
N ALA A 13 20.70 -48.80 42.63
CA ALA A 13 20.49 -48.09 43.91
C ALA A 13 20.77 -46.59 43.67
N GLY A 14 20.05 -45.60 44.19
CA GLY A 14 19.07 -45.58 45.27
C GLY A 14 19.30 -44.31 46.10
N CYS A 15 18.23 -43.54 46.31
CA CYS A 15 17.96 -42.66 47.47
C CYS A 15 18.66 -41.29 47.64
N VAL A 16 17.80 -40.26 47.66
CA VAL A 16 17.59 -39.22 48.70
C VAL A 16 18.78 -38.39 49.19
N ALA A 17 18.74 -37.07 48.99
CA ALA A 17 18.67 -36.06 50.07
C ALA A 17 18.77 -34.61 49.54
N CYS A 18 17.93 -33.74 50.10
CA CYS A 18 17.97 -32.29 49.98
C CYS A 18 19.29 -31.70 50.52
N ALA A 19 19.82 -30.66 49.86
CA ALA A 19 20.26 -29.41 50.49
C ALA A 19 20.69 -28.38 49.43
N LEU A 20 20.25 -27.14 49.65
CA LEU A 20 20.58 -25.92 48.91
C LEU A 20 22.08 -25.69 48.76
N LEU A 21 22.49 -25.10 47.62
CA LEU A 21 23.56 -24.09 47.55
C LEU A 21 23.43 -23.27 46.26
N LEU A 22 23.36 -21.95 46.46
CA LEU A 22 23.37 -20.92 45.42
C LEU A 22 24.67 -20.96 44.61
N VAL A 23 24.55 -20.98 43.28
CA VAL A 23 25.55 -20.39 42.37
C VAL A 23 24.78 -19.63 41.31
N GLY A 24 24.96 -18.30 41.32
CA GLY A 24 24.40 -17.42 40.30
C GLY A 24 25.05 -17.70 38.96
N THR A 25 24.22 -17.97 37.96
CA THR A 25 24.56 -17.78 36.56
C THR A 25 23.67 -16.67 36.03
N ARG A 26 24.28 -15.52 35.70
CA ARG A 26 23.68 -14.48 34.87
C ARG A 26 23.10 -15.16 33.63
N ALA A 27 21.78 -15.29 33.56
CA ALA A 27 21.11 -15.49 32.30
C ALA A 27 21.26 -14.18 31.53
N GLN A 28 22.23 -14.12 30.62
CA GLN A 28 22.14 -13.22 29.48
C GLN A 28 20.90 -13.68 28.69
N SER A 29 19.76 -13.06 28.97
CA SER A 29 18.59 -13.15 28.12
C SER A 29 18.99 -12.49 26.79
N ALA A 30 19.22 -13.30 25.76
CA ALA A 30 19.21 -12.80 24.40
C ALA A 30 17.86 -12.10 24.17
N PRO A 31 17.83 -10.91 23.55
CA PRO A 31 16.58 -10.22 23.30
C PRO A 31 15.68 -11.10 22.42
N PRO A 32 14.37 -11.14 22.68
CA PRO A 32 13.45 -11.92 21.86
C PRO A 32 13.46 -11.36 20.43
N VAL A 33 13.76 -12.23 19.46
CA VAL A 33 13.56 -11.95 18.04
C VAL A 33 12.06 -11.71 17.84
N VAL A 34 11.68 -10.52 17.37
CA VAL A 34 10.29 -10.15 17.08
C VAL A 34 9.86 -10.91 15.83
N THR A 35 9.13 -12.01 15.99
CA THR A 35 8.74 -12.90 14.88
C THR A 35 7.40 -12.56 14.24
N SER A 36 6.64 -11.61 14.79
CA SER A 36 5.41 -11.12 14.19
C SER A 36 5.06 -9.76 14.76
N VAL A 37 5.03 -8.75 13.90
CA VAL A 37 4.54 -7.43 14.26
C VAL A 37 3.01 -7.46 14.22
N ASP A 38 2.39 -7.00 15.31
CA ASP A 38 0.95 -7.12 15.54
C ASP A 38 0.14 -6.21 14.60
N GLU A 39 -0.97 -6.70 14.04
CA GLU A 39 -1.89 -5.96 13.17
C GLU A 39 -2.40 -4.68 13.84
N ALA A 40 -2.62 -4.71 15.16
CA ALA A 40 -3.07 -3.57 15.95
C ALA A 40 -2.05 -2.42 16.04
N GLY A 41 -0.78 -2.67 15.73
CA GLY A 41 0.26 -1.62 15.68
C GLY A 41 0.17 -0.75 14.43
N TRP A 42 -0.49 -1.25 13.36
CA TRP A 42 -0.64 -0.56 12.09
C TRP A 42 -2.03 0.03 11.85
N GLU A 43 -3.09 -0.49 12.49
CA GLU A 43 -4.46 0.02 12.31
C GLU A 43 -4.59 1.53 12.57
N GLY A 44 -3.79 2.09 13.47
CA GLY A 44 -3.77 3.54 13.69
C GLY A 44 -2.85 4.33 12.73
N VAL A 45 -1.82 3.70 12.15
CA VAL A 45 -0.88 4.34 11.20
C VAL A 45 -1.59 4.74 9.91
N LEU A 46 -2.53 3.92 9.46
CA LEU A 46 -3.17 4.04 8.14
C LEU A 46 -4.32 5.06 8.10
N GLY A 47 -4.60 5.71 9.24
CA GLY A 47 -5.65 6.71 9.40
C GLY A 47 -7.09 6.17 9.29
N VAL A 48 -8.05 6.97 9.73
CA VAL A 48 -9.48 6.70 9.50
C VAL A 48 -9.85 7.30 8.14
N ARG A 49 -10.37 6.48 7.23
CA ARG A 49 -10.82 6.94 5.91
C ARG A 49 -12.07 7.81 6.06
N GLU A 50 -12.05 8.99 5.45
CA GLU A 50 -13.19 9.90 5.44
C GLU A 50 -14.38 9.28 4.67
N GLN A 51 -15.60 9.48 5.19
CA GLN A 51 -16.82 9.00 4.53
C GLN A 51 -17.18 9.90 3.35
N VAL A 52 -17.18 9.32 2.16
CA VAL A 52 -17.49 10.03 0.92
C VAL A 52 -18.75 9.45 0.29
N SER A 53 -19.68 10.32 -0.10
CA SER A 53 -20.88 9.92 -0.85
C SER A 53 -20.56 9.77 -2.33
N THR A 54 -20.96 8.64 -2.92
CA THR A 54 -20.84 8.43 -4.38
C THR A 54 -21.99 9.04 -5.17
N ALA A 55 -23.00 9.62 -4.49
CA ALA A 55 -24.15 10.30 -5.09
C ALA A 55 -24.91 9.46 -6.13
N GLN A 56 -25.16 8.18 -5.83
CA GLN A 56 -25.87 7.24 -6.71
C GLN A 56 -25.25 7.10 -8.11
N ARG A 57 -23.92 7.07 -8.17
CA ARG A 57 -23.19 6.76 -9.40
C ARG A 57 -23.09 5.27 -9.63
N PHE A 58 -23.22 4.89 -10.89
CA PHE A 58 -23.09 3.52 -11.35
C PHE A 58 -22.22 3.45 -12.61
N VAL A 59 -21.55 2.31 -12.78
CA VAL A 59 -20.97 1.89 -14.06
C VAL A 59 -21.95 0.93 -14.72
N VAL A 60 -22.33 1.24 -15.96
CA VAL A 60 -23.19 0.41 -16.80
C VAL A 60 -22.32 -0.27 -17.84
N LEU A 61 -22.29 -1.60 -17.82
CA LEU A 61 -21.65 -2.44 -18.82
C LEU A 61 -22.66 -2.78 -19.92
N LEU A 62 -22.24 -2.72 -21.17
CA LEU A 62 -23.05 -3.07 -22.34
C LEU A 62 -22.47 -4.30 -23.04
N HIS A 63 -23.34 -5.15 -23.58
CA HIS A 63 -22.92 -6.31 -24.38
C HIS A 63 -22.28 -5.96 -25.73
N ALA A 64 -22.39 -4.70 -26.16
CA ALA A 64 -21.72 -4.23 -27.36
C ALA A 64 -20.20 -4.43 -27.23
N THR A 65 -19.53 -4.88 -28.28
CA THR A 65 -18.09 -5.18 -28.21
C THR A 65 -17.24 -3.92 -28.02
N SER A 66 -16.20 -4.01 -27.17
CA SER A 66 -15.15 -3.01 -27.02
C SER A 66 -14.02 -3.18 -28.04
N LEU A 67 -13.07 -2.23 -28.08
CA LEU A 67 -11.84 -2.36 -28.86
C LEU A 67 -11.04 -3.60 -28.44
N ALA A 68 -10.78 -3.76 -27.13
CA ALA A 68 -10.01 -4.87 -26.58
C ALA A 68 -10.61 -6.23 -26.97
N ALA A 69 -11.94 -6.36 -26.91
CA ALA A 69 -12.62 -7.58 -27.35
C ALA A 69 -12.41 -7.87 -28.85
N LYS A 70 -12.37 -6.83 -29.69
CA LYS A 70 -12.11 -6.97 -31.14
C LYS A 70 -10.66 -7.30 -31.44
N VAL A 71 -9.71 -6.68 -30.75
CA VAL A 71 -8.27 -6.97 -30.87
C VAL A 71 -7.98 -8.41 -30.44
N SER A 72 -8.53 -8.84 -29.30
CA SER A 72 -8.43 -10.22 -28.82
C SER A 72 -8.99 -11.22 -29.84
N ALA A 73 -10.19 -10.95 -30.37
CA ALA A 73 -10.81 -11.80 -31.41
C ALA A 73 -10.03 -11.82 -32.74
N ALA A 74 -9.21 -10.80 -33.00
CA ALA A 74 -8.32 -10.72 -34.16
C ALA A 74 -6.94 -11.37 -33.93
N GLY A 75 -6.72 -12.02 -32.78
CA GLY A 75 -5.45 -12.66 -32.44
C GLY A 75 -4.44 -11.74 -31.76
N GLY A 76 -4.90 -10.67 -31.11
CA GLY A 76 -4.07 -9.77 -30.30
C GLY A 76 -3.40 -8.62 -31.06
N THR A 77 -3.65 -8.49 -32.37
CA THR A 77 -3.10 -7.40 -33.18
C THR A 77 -4.18 -6.79 -34.10
N ALA A 78 -4.06 -5.50 -34.39
CA ALA A 78 -4.98 -4.78 -35.27
C ALA A 78 -4.27 -3.60 -35.95
N SER A 79 -4.77 -3.19 -37.13
CA SER A 79 -4.28 -1.98 -37.77
C SER A 79 -4.86 -0.73 -37.10
N GLU A 80 -4.15 0.40 -37.17
CA GLU A 80 -4.62 1.72 -36.73
C GLU A 80 -6.04 2.02 -37.24
N THR A 81 -6.28 1.78 -38.53
CA THR A 81 -7.58 2.03 -39.17
C THR A 81 -8.68 1.13 -38.59
N ASP A 82 -8.37 -0.13 -38.29
CA ASP A 82 -9.33 -1.06 -37.69
C ASP A 82 -9.66 -0.64 -36.26
N MET A 83 -8.65 -0.27 -35.46
CA MET A 83 -8.82 0.18 -34.08
C MET A 83 -9.70 1.43 -34.02
N ARG A 84 -9.36 2.49 -34.74
CA ARG A 84 -10.18 3.71 -34.83
C ARG A 84 -11.61 3.44 -35.31
N ARG A 85 -11.80 2.47 -36.21
CA ARG A 85 -13.13 2.07 -36.68
C ARG A 85 -13.92 1.34 -35.59
N TRP A 86 -13.30 0.40 -34.87
CA TRP A 86 -13.96 -0.34 -33.80
C TRP A 86 -14.28 0.54 -32.59
N THR A 87 -13.40 1.47 -32.22
CA THR A 87 -13.66 2.49 -31.19
C THR A 87 -14.87 3.36 -31.54
N ARG A 88 -14.93 3.87 -32.78
CA ARG A 88 -16.10 4.63 -33.27
C ARG A 88 -17.39 3.80 -33.31
N ALA A 89 -17.29 2.50 -33.62
CA ALA A 89 -18.44 1.60 -33.62
C ALA A 89 -18.98 1.40 -32.19
N ALA A 90 -18.11 1.19 -31.20
CA ALA A 90 -18.48 1.09 -29.79
C ALA A 90 -19.17 2.38 -29.29
N GLN A 91 -18.60 3.55 -29.64
CA GLN A 91 -19.19 4.85 -29.31
C GLN A 91 -20.56 5.07 -29.98
N SER A 92 -20.72 4.62 -31.23
CA SER A 92 -21.97 4.70 -31.96
C SER A 92 -23.06 3.82 -31.34
N ALA A 93 -22.71 2.60 -30.90
CA ALA A 93 -23.62 1.71 -30.19
C ALA A 93 -24.14 2.35 -28.88
N GLN A 94 -23.25 2.95 -28.09
CA GLN A 94 -23.62 3.69 -26.89
C GLN A 94 -24.53 4.90 -27.19
N ASN A 95 -24.26 5.66 -28.25
CA ASN A 95 -25.10 6.80 -28.63
C ASN A 95 -26.53 6.35 -28.98
N GLN A 96 -26.66 5.23 -29.69
CA GLN A 96 -27.96 4.64 -30.04
C GLN A 96 -28.69 4.13 -28.79
N PHE A 97 -27.96 3.45 -27.90
CA PHE A 97 -28.47 2.99 -26.61
C PHE A 97 -29.01 4.16 -25.76
N LEU A 98 -28.21 5.21 -25.55
CA LEU A 98 -28.60 6.36 -24.74
C LEU A 98 -29.79 7.12 -25.34
N ALA A 99 -29.85 7.26 -26.67
CA ALA A 99 -31.00 7.88 -27.35
C ALA A 99 -32.29 7.07 -27.15
N ARG A 100 -32.19 5.73 -27.16
CA ARG A 100 -33.30 4.81 -26.91
C ARG A 100 -33.78 4.84 -25.46
N MET A 101 -32.85 4.94 -24.50
CA MET A 101 -33.17 5.17 -23.09
C MET A 101 -33.89 6.49 -22.87
N ALA A 102 -33.40 7.58 -23.48
CA ALA A 102 -34.05 8.88 -23.43
C ALA A 102 -35.47 8.85 -24.02
N ALA A 103 -35.68 8.16 -25.14
CA ALA A 103 -37.00 7.98 -25.74
C ALA A 103 -37.96 7.17 -24.86
N SER A 104 -37.42 6.32 -23.96
CA SER A 104 -38.18 5.51 -23.01
C SER A 104 -38.42 6.23 -21.67
N GLY A 105 -38.02 7.50 -21.55
CA GLY A 105 -38.17 8.31 -20.34
C GLY A 105 -36.99 8.26 -19.36
N GLY A 106 -35.88 7.60 -19.74
CA GLY A 106 -34.66 7.59 -18.94
C GLY A 106 -33.90 8.93 -19.03
N HIS A 107 -33.34 9.37 -17.90
CA HIS A 107 -32.56 10.59 -17.80
C HIS A 107 -31.10 10.27 -17.44
N ILE A 108 -30.34 9.82 -18.44
CA ILE A 108 -28.96 9.38 -18.25
C ILE A 108 -28.00 10.42 -18.81
N THR A 109 -27.28 11.10 -17.91
CA THR A 109 -26.14 11.96 -18.27
C THR A 109 -24.86 11.22 -17.91
N THR A 110 -24.08 10.84 -18.92
CA THR A 110 -22.82 10.11 -18.73
C THR A 110 -21.75 11.01 -18.13
N GLU A 111 -21.06 10.54 -17.09
CA GLU A 111 -19.84 11.19 -16.57
C GLU A 111 -18.62 10.74 -17.38
N TYR A 112 -18.43 9.42 -17.53
CA TYR A 112 -17.36 8.83 -18.36
C TYR A 112 -17.93 7.82 -19.36
N ARG A 113 -17.22 7.62 -20.46
CA ARG A 113 -17.55 6.62 -21.49
C ARG A 113 -16.34 5.74 -21.74
N TYR A 114 -16.60 4.45 -21.84
CA TYR A 114 -15.59 3.41 -21.96
C TYR A 114 -15.83 2.68 -23.27
N THR A 115 -14.85 2.69 -24.17
CA THR A 115 -14.99 2.04 -25.48
C THR A 115 -13.84 1.09 -25.78
N ARG A 116 -12.71 1.25 -25.08
CA ARG A 116 -11.48 0.51 -25.39
C ARG A 116 -11.40 -0.75 -24.58
N LEU A 117 -11.46 -0.64 -23.25
CA LEU A 117 -11.27 -1.77 -22.34
C LEU A 117 -12.52 -2.66 -22.32
N PHE A 118 -13.67 -2.06 -22.05
CA PHE A 118 -15.00 -2.64 -22.20
C PHE A 118 -15.93 -1.59 -22.81
N ASN A 119 -17.14 -1.98 -23.21
CA ASN A 119 -18.11 -1.03 -23.73
C ASN A 119 -19.11 -0.66 -22.63
N GLY A 120 -19.15 0.61 -22.25
CA GLY A 120 -20.04 1.07 -21.20
C GLY A 120 -19.87 2.54 -20.88
N PHE A 121 -20.52 2.99 -19.81
CA PHE A 121 -20.42 4.36 -19.33
C PHE A 121 -20.65 4.42 -17.83
N SER A 122 -20.21 5.48 -17.18
CA SER A 122 -20.66 5.82 -15.83
C SER A 122 -21.68 6.95 -15.87
N ALA A 123 -22.64 6.91 -14.95
CA ALA A 123 -23.65 7.97 -14.82
C ALA A 123 -24.21 7.99 -13.40
N ARG A 124 -24.77 9.14 -13.03
CA ARG A 124 -25.72 9.20 -11.91
C ARG A 124 -27.06 8.70 -12.41
N LEU A 125 -27.65 7.74 -11.71
CA LEU A 125 -28.90 7.12 -12.14
C LEU A 125 -30.00 7.39 -11.12
N ASP A 126 -31.11 7.94 -11.61
CA ASP A 126 -32.36 7.99 -10.86
C ASP A 126 -33.06 6.61 -10.87
N PRO A 127 -34.01 6.35 -9.95
CA PRO A 127 -34.70 5.05 -9.88
C PRO A 127 -35.40 4.62 -11.17
N THR A 128 -35.90 5.56 -11.98
CA THR A 128 -36.56 5.26 -13.26
C THR A 128 -35.54 4.77 -14.28
N SER A 129 -34.43 5.49 -14.41
CA SER A 129 -33.34 5.09 -15.29
C SER A 129 -32.75 3.74 -14.88
N LEU A 130 -32.65 3.47 -13.58
CA LEU A 130 -32.15 2.18 -13.09
C LEU A 130 -33.09 1.01 -13.43
N ASP A 131 -34.41 1.17 -13.28
CA ASP A 131 -35.41 0.14 -13.67
C ASP A 131 -35.42 -0.12 -15.19
N LEU A 132 -35.20 0.93 -15.99
CA LEU A 132 -35.07 0.79 -17.44
C LEU A 132 -33.83 -0.02 -17.83
N LEU A 133 -32.69 0.28 -17.21
CA LEU A 133 -31.42 -0.41 -17.47
C LEU A 133 -31.46 -1.88 -17.06
N ASP A 134 -32.04 -2.19 -15.90
CA ASP A 134 -32.12 -3.57 -15.36
C ASP A 134 -32.94 -4.51 -16.25
N ARG A 135 -33.87 -3.96 -17.05
CA ARG A 135 -34.72 -4.73 -17.97
C ARG A 135 -34.20 -4.77 -19.41
N ASP A 136 -33.14 -4.03 -19.72
CA ASP A 136 -32.66 -3.90 -21.09
C ASP A 136 -31.69 -5.02 -21.45
N HIS A 137 -32.02 -5.80 -22.48
CA HIS A 137 -31.17 -6.88 -22.97
C HIS A 137 -29.79 -6.46 -23.52
N GLU A 138 -29.54 -5.17 -23.77
CA GLU A 138 -28.21 -4.68 -24.17
C GLU A 138 -27.30 -4.39 -22.96
N VAL A 139 -27.85 -4.33 -21.74
CA VAL A 139 -27.11 -4.10 -20.50
C VAL A 139 -26.58 -5.44 -19.98
N GLU A 140 -25.26 -5.55 -19.87
CA GLU A 140 -24.60 -6.72 -19.26
C GLU A 140 -24.69 -6.67 -17.73
N GLY A 141 -24.58 -5.47 -17.16
CA GLY A 141 -24.70 -5.29 -15.71
C GLY A 141 -24.58 -3.83 -15.29
N VAL A 142 -25.14 -3.53 -14.12
CA VAL A 142 -25.10 -2.21 -13.50
C VAL A 142 -24.43 -2.34 -12.13
N TYR A 143 -23.31 -1.64 -11.95
CA TYR A 143 -22.45 -1.77 -10.78
C TYR A 143 -22.38 -0.46 -10.02
N PRO A 144 -22.55 -0.45 -8.69
CA PRO A 144 -22.38 0.76 -7.91
C PRO A 144 -20.92 1.22 -7.97
N VAL A 145 -20.72 2.53 -8.14
CA VAL A 145 -19.39 3.13 -7.97
C VAL A 145 -19.02 3.09 -6.49
N ARG A 146 -17.81 2.64 -6.22
CA ARG A 146 -17.16 2.61 -4.91
C ARG A 146 -16.12 3.72 -4.82
N VAL A 147 -15.75 4.05 -3.59
CA VAL A 147 -14.69 5.03 -3.29
C VAL A 147 -13.36 4.28 -3.21
N GLY A 148 -12.34 4.84 -3.84
CA GLY A 148 -10.96 4.41 -3.72
C GLY A 148 -10.11 5.45 -2.98
N TYR A 149 -9.03 5.01 -2.36
CA TYR A 149 -8.11 5.85 -1.60
C TYR A 149 -6.66 5.56 -2.01
N PRO A 150 -5.74 6.53 -1.91
CA PRO A 150 -4.30 6.24 -1.95
C PRO A 150 -3.93 5.09 -1.01
N MET A 151 -3.08 4.18 -1.47
CA MET A 151 -2.68 2.97 -0.72
C MET A 151 -1.28 3.12 -0.10
N ALA A 152 -0.97 4.32 0.41
CA ALA A 152 0.15 4.59 1.28
C ALA A 152 -0.21 5.60 2.36
N VAL A 153 0.73 5.79 3.27
CA VAL A 153 0.75 6.83 4.29
C VAL A 153 1.92 7.75 3.97
N ASP A 154 1.63 9.03 3.71
CA ASP A 154 2.64 10.07 3.50
C ASP A 154 3.39 10.29 4.82
N GLU A 155 4.71 10.17 4.78
CA GLU A 155 5.59 10.25 5.95
C GLU A 155 6.47 11.51 5.78
N SER A 156 6.00 12.66 6.29
CA SER A 156 6.45 13.99 5.86
C SER A 156 7.84 14.45 6.35
N ALA A 157 8.61 15.11 5.46
CA ALA A 157 9.73 16.06 5.60
C ALA A 157 10.75 15.92 6.74
N GLY A 158 11.89 15.34 6.40
CA GLY A 158 13.13 15.42 7.17
C GLY A 158 14.38 15.12 6.35
N THR A 159 15.50 14.87 7.03
CA THR A 159 16.73 14.42 6.36
C THR A 159 16.55 12.95 6.01
N VAL A 160 16.20 12.66 4.75
CA VAL A 160 16.10 11.30 4.26
C VAL A 160 17.42 10.59 4.52
N THR A 161 17.39 9.58 5.39
CA THR A 161 18.53 8.69 5.56
C THR A 161 18.45 7.67 4.43
N PRO A 162 19.43 7.64 3.50
CA PRO A 162 19.40 6.70 2.40
C PRO A 162 19.35 5.29 2.97
N THR A 163 18.24 4.61 2.70
CA THR A 163 18.10 3.20 3.06
C THR A 163 18.40 2.39 1.83
N ALA A 164 19.44 1.56 1.89
CA ALA A 164 19.80 0.69 0.77
C ALA A 164 18.73 -0.40 0.61
N PHE A 165 18.12 -0.46 -0.58
CA PHE A 165 17.27 -1.56 -1.01
C PHE A 165 18.08 -2.40 -2.03
N PRO A 166 18.70 -3.50 -1.59
CA PRO A 166 19.53 -4.32 -2.48
C PRO A 166 18.68 -5.01 -3.56
N GLY A 167 19.26 -5.23 -4.74
CA GLY A 167 18.65 -6.04 -5.80
C GLY A 167 17.55 -5.33 -6.60
N LEU A 168 17.53 -4.00 -6.60
CA LEU A 168 16.60 -3.19 -7.40
C LEU A 168 17.31 -2.41 -8.53
N THR A 169 18.56 -2.75 -8.84
CA THR A 169 19.33 -2.11 -9.92
C THR A 169 19.99 -3.17 -10.78
N VAL A 170 19.93 -3.00 -12.09
CA VAL A 170 20.54 -3.90 -13.08
C VAL A 170 21.57 -3.11 -13.89
N PRO A 171 22.87 -3.47 -13.85
CA PRO A 171 23.88 -2.74 -14.60
C PRO A 171 23.56 -2.64 -16.10
N GLY A 172 23.45 -1.41 -16.60
CA GLY A 172 23.20 -1.12 -18.02
C GLY A 172 21.74 -1.20 -18.46
N GLN A 173 20.80 -1.36 -17.52
CA GLN A 173 19.36 -1.20 -17.77
C GLN A 173 18.78 -0.26 -16.70
N ASP A 174 18.05 0.75 -17.12
CA ASP A 174 17.46 1.78 -16.26
C ASP A 174 15.98 2.06 -16.59
N GLY A 175 15.37 1.25 -17.46
CA GLY A 175 14.00 1.42 -17.93
C GLY A 175 13.86 2.36 -19.13
N SER A 176 14.96 2.76 -19.76
CA SER A 176 14.99 3.64 -20.93
C SER A 176 13.99 3.25 -22.01
N GLY A 177 13.18 4.21 -22.46
CA GLY A 177 12.20 4.03 -23.54
C GLY A 177 10.91 3.33 -23.13
N VAL A 178 10.73 3.04 -21.85
CA VAL A 178 9.48 2.46 -21.32
C VAL A 178 8.64 3.55 -20.65
N THR A 179 7.37 3.64 -21.04
CA THR A 179 6.39 4.54 -20.40
C THR A 179 5.56 3.79 -19.35
N VAL A 180 5.54 4.33 -18.14
CA VAL A 180 4.68 3.90 -17.03
C VAL A 180 3.56 4.94 -16.86
N ALA A 181 2.32 4.54 -17.15
CA ALA A 181 1.15 5.33 -16.79
C ALA A 181 0.90 5.24 -15.29
N LEU A 182 1.02 6.36 -14.58
CA LEU A 182 0.80 6.45 -13.14
C LEU A 182 -0.61 6.99 -12.87
N LEU A 183 -1.52 6.10 -12.48
CA LEU A 183 -2.90 6.44 -12.12
C LEU A 183 -2.96 6.78 -10.63
N ASP A 184 -2.90 8.08 -10.31
CA ASP A 184 -2.81 8.56 -8.92
C ASP A 184 -3.43 9.95 -8.70
N THR A 185 -2.96 10.68 -7.69
CA THR A 185 -3.34 12.02 -7.26
C THR A 185 -2.74 13.13 -8.13
N GLY A 186 -1.83 12.78 -9.04
CA GLY A 186 -1.09 13.71 -9.87
C GLY A 186 0.37 13.85 -9.43
N VAL A 187 1.21 14.37 -10.32
CA VAL A 187 2.67 14.48 -10.11
C VAL A 187 3.07 15.95 -10.12
N ASP A 188 4.02 16.35 -9.27
CA ASP A 188 4.71 17.64 -9.35
C ASP A 188 5.88 17.54 -10.33
N PRO A 189 5.73 17.98 -11.60
CA PRO A 189 6.80 17.89 -12.60
C PRO A 189 7.94 18.88 -12.33
N SER A 190 7.78 19.81 -11.37
CA SER A 190 8.81 20.79 -11.03
C SER A 190 9.82 20.26 -10.01
N HIS A 191 9.57 19.06 -9.47
CA HIS A 191 10.46 18.42 -8.52
C HIS A 191 11.77 18.00 -9.20
N PRO A 192 12.96 18.48 -8.77
CA PRO A 192 14.22 18.22 -9.47
C PRO A 192 14.58 16.73 -9.62
N TYR A 193 14.14 15.90 -8.67
CA TYR A 193 14.30 14.45 -8.71
C TYR A 193 13.58 13.77 -9.88
N LEU A 194 12.61 14.44 -10.50
CA LEU A 194 11.77 13.92 -11.58
C LEU A 194 12.05 14.58 -12.93
N THR A 195 13.11 15.40 -13.00
CA THR A 195 13.46 16.17 -14.20
C THR A 195 13.58 15.24 -15.40
N ASP A 196 12.97 15.63 -16.53
CA ASP A 196 12.96 14.90 -17.80
C ASP A 196 12.25 13.52 -17.82
N SER A 197 11.73 13.04 -16.68
CA SER A 197 11.00 11.76 -16.62
C SER A 197 9.48 11.90 -16.72
N VAL A 198 8.91 13.09 -16.46
CA VAL A 198 7.45 13.29 -16.41
C VAL A 198 6.90 13.85 -17.73
N LEU A 199 6.07 13.06 -18.41
CA LEU A 199 5.37 13.45 -19.64
C LEU A 199 4.18 14.39 -19.34
N PRO A 200 3.66 15.11 -20.34
CA PRO A 200 2.36 15.77 -20.23
C PRO A 200 1.27 14.78 -19.83
N GLY A 201 0.60 15.03 -18.72
CA GLY A 201 -0.37 14.11 -18.14
C GLY A 201 -1.81 14.36 -18.54
N ILE A 202 -2.68 13.55 -17.95
CA ILE A 202 -4.13 13.56 -18.16
C ILE A 202 -4.79 13.73 -16.79
N ASP A 203 -5.81 14.58 -16.68
CA ASP A 203 -6.62 14.69 -15.47
C ASP A 203 -8.06 14.28 -15.77
N VAL A 204 -8.45 13.17 -15.15
CA VAL A 204 -9.79 12.58 -15.29
C VAL A 204 -10.81 13.29 -14.40
N ILE A 205 -10.37 13.91 -13.31
CA ILE A 205 -11.21 14.65 -12.35
C ILE A 205 -11.53 16.05 -12.88
N ARG A 206 -10.51 16.74 -13.41
CA ARG A 206 -10.61 18.10 -13.96
C ARG A 206 -9.88 18.16 -15.31
N PRO A 207 -10.56 17.77 -16.41
CA PRO A 207 -9.97 17.77 -17.74
C PRO A 207 -9.30 19.10 -18.10
N GLY A 208 -8.08 19.03 -18.62
CA GLY A 208 -7.27 20.18 -19.06
C GLY A 208 -6.19 20.66 -18.09
N SER A 209 -6.08 20.09 -16.89
CA SER A 209 -5.04 20.44 -15.90
C SER A 209 -3.70 19.68 -16.07
N GLY A 210 -3.66 18.64 -16.92
CA GLY A 210 -2.42 17.97 -17.33
C GLY A 210 -1.84 16.91 -16.38
N GLY A 211 -2.66 16.26 -15.54
CA GLY A 211 -2.19 15.22 -14.61
C GLY A 211 -1.29 15.72 -13.47
N VAL A 212 -1.21 17.04 -13.29
CA VAL A 212 -0.35 17.69 -12.29
C VAL A 212 -1.00 17.68 -10.92
N ALA A 213 -0.19 17.45 -9.88
CA ALA A 213 -0.61 17.56 -8.48
C ALA A 213 -1.26 18.93 -8.18
N GLN A 214 -2.45 18.92 -7.58
CA GLN A 214 -3.22 20.12 -7.31
C GLN A 214 -3.05 20.60 -5.86
N PRO A 215 -3.09 21.92 -5.61
CA PRO A 215 -3.07 22.46 -4.26
C PRO A 215 -4.34 22.08 -3.48
N ASN A 216 -4.22 21.92 -2.16
CA ASN A 216 -5.40 21.81 -1.30
C ASN A 216 -6.27 23.08 -1.42
N PRO A 217 -7.59 22.95 -1.65
CA PRO A 217 -8.49 24.09 -1.86
C PRO A 217 -8.66 25.03 -0.65
N LEU A 218 -8.39 24.54 0.56
CA LEU A 218 -8.63 25.25 1.82
C LEU A 218 -7.33 25.60 2.56
N VAL A 219 -6.28 24.80 2.41
CA VAL A 219 -5.01 24.93 3.14
C VAL A 219 -3.86 25.22 2.17
N PRO A 220 -3.34 26.46 2.13
CA PRO A 220 -2.19 26.81 1.29
C PRO A 220 -0.95 25.96 1.60
N GLY A 221 -0.19 25.61 0.57
CA GLY A 221 1.09 24.90 0.72
C GLY A 221 0.97 23.39 0.96
N ARG A 222 -0.23 22.80 0.87
CA ARG A 222 -0.46 21.35 0.98
C ARG A 222 -0.94 20.78 -0.37
N PRO A 223 -0.07 20.60 -1.37
CA PRO A 223 -0.46 19.93 -2.61
C PRO A 223 -0.75 18.44 -2.39
N GLU A 224 -1.39 17.83 -3.38
CA GLU A 224 -1.42 16.36 -3.52
C GLU A 224 0.01 15.80 -3.58
N GLY A 225 0.31 14.75 -2.80
CA GLY A 225 1.68 14.22 -2.64
C GLY A 225 1.91 12.83 -3.19
N HIS A 226 1.04 11.90 -2.86
CA HIS A 226 1.15 10.48 -3.19
C HIS A 226 1.64 10.16 -4.62
N GLY A 227 1.14 10.85 -5.65
CA GLY A 227 1.58 10.59 -7.03
C GLY A 227 3.02 11.03 -7.31
N THR A 228 3.46 12.14 -6.71
CA THR A 228 4.86 12.61 -6.79
C THR A 228 5.81 11.65 -6.07
N GLU A 229 5.37 11.08 -4.96
CA GLU A 229 6.12 10.09 -4.19
C GLU A 229 6.29 8.78 -4.97
N LEU A 230 5.22 8.26 -5.59
CA LEU A 230 5.31 7.07 -6.43
C LEU A 230 6.16 7.31 -7.69
N ALA A 231 6.06 8.49 -8.31
CA ALA A 231 6.91 8.84 -9.44
C ALA A 231 8.40 8.80 -9.06
N GLY A 232 8.77 9.32 -7.88
CA GLY A 232 10.15 9.29 -7.40
C GLY A 232 10.69 7.88 -7.18
N ILE A 233 9.84 6.95 -6.70
CA ILE A 233 10.22 5.53 -6.52
C ILE A 233 10.50 4.87 -7.88
N VAL A 234 9.77 5.24 -8.92
CA VAL A 234 9.95 4.66 -10.26
C VAL A 234 11.11 5.32 -11.00
N THR A 235 11.06 6.64 -11.24
CA THR A 235 11.95 7.33 -12.19
C THR A 235 12.90 8.33 -11.56
N GLY A 236 12.91 8.45 -10.23
CA GLY A 236 13.74 9.42 -9.54
C GLY A 236 15.22 9.34 -9.92
N SER A 237 15.87 10.47 -10.17
CA SER A 237 17.29 10.52 -10.55
C SER A 237 18.04 11.64 -9.84
N ASP A 238 19.35 11.44 -9.65
CA ASP A 238 20.26 12.44 -9.07
C ASP A 238 19.80 13.01 -7.71
N GLY A 239 19.18 12.15 -6.89
CA GLY A 239 18.75 12.50 -5.55
C GLY A 239 19.91 12.64 -4.56
N PRO A 240 19.65 13.19 -3.36
CA PRO A 240 20.66 13.33 -2.32
C PRO A 240 21.28 11.97 -1.95
N ASP A 241 22.58 11.98 -1.65
CA ASP A 241 23.34 10.79 -1.23
C ASP A 241 23.19 9.57 -2.16
N GLY A 242 22.96 9.82 -3.46
CA GLY A 242 22.82 8.78 -4.48
C GLY A 242 21.44 8.14 -4.54
N LEU A 243 20.42 8.75 -3.92
CA LEU A 243 19.03 8.32 -4.04
C LEU A 243 18.58 8.34 -5.51
N HIS A 244 17.95 7.25 -5.97
CA HIS A 244 17.40 7.07 -7.32
C HIS A 244 16.24 6.06 -7.27
N GLY A 245 15.31 6.19 -8.21
CA GLY A 245 14.22 5.25 -8.43
C GLY A 245 14.72 3.94 -9.03
N VAL A 246 13.82 2.97 -9.13
CA VAL A 246 14.15 1.62 -9.67
C VAL A 246 14.43 1.64 -11.17
N ALA A 247 13.79 2.55 -11.91
CA ALA A 247 13.93 2.74 -13.36
C ALA A 247 14.12 4.22 -13.73
N PRO A 248 15.29 4.83 -13.43
CA PRO A 248 15.53 6.26 -13.67
C PRO A 248 15.43 6.72 -15.14
N GLY A 249 15.58 5.81 -16.10
CA GLY A 249 15.46 6.10 -17.54
C GLY A 249 14.04 5.96 -18.09
N ALA A 250 13.09 5.42 -17.32
CA ALA A 250 11.70 5.31 -17.73
C ALA A 250 10.99 6.67 -17.72
N SER A 251 9.84 6.76 -18.39
CA SER A 251 8.99 7.95 -18.40
C SER A 251 7.69 7.70 -17.63
N ILE A 252 7.27 8.67 -16.82
CA ILE A 252 5.96 8.70 -16.16
C ILE A 252 4.96 9.45 -17.04
N LEU A 253 3.86 8.78 -17.41
CA LEU A 253 2.65 9.43 -17.90
C LEU A 253 1.70 9.62 -16.71
N PRO A 254 1.59 10.82 -16.12
CA PRO A 254 0.75 11.02 -14.96
C PRO A 254 -0.73 11.10 -15.36
N ILE A 255 -1.56 10.23 -14.78
CA ILE A 255 -3.01 10.18 -14.99
C ILE A 255 -3.69 10.43 -13.64
N ARG A 256 -4.20 11.64 -13.44
CA ARG A 256 -4.85 12.05 -12.19
C ARG A 256 -6.26 11.46 -12.12
N VAL A 257 -6.41 10.38 -11.34
CA VAL A 257 -7.68 9.68 -11.05
C VAL A 257 -8.12 9.86 -9.59
N ALA A 258 -7.25 10.38 -8.74
CA ALA A 258 -7.53 10.72 -7.35
C ALA A 258 -7.17 12.18 -7.07
N GLY A 259 -7.64 12.74 -5.97
CA GLY A 259 -7.27 14.10 -5.56
C GLY A 259 -8.32 14.78 -4.71
N TRP A 260 -8.06 16.04 -4.35
CA TRP A 260 -8.95 16.88 -3.56
C TRP A 260 -10.31 17.02 -4.25
N GLN A 261 -11.33 16.47 -3.60
CA GLN A 261 -12.71 16.48 -4.05
C GLN A 261 -13.63 16.73 -2.83
N PRO A 262 -14.83 17.30 -3.03
CA PRO A 262 -15.76 17.54 -1.92
C PRO A 262 -16.11 16.24 -1.18
N ASP A 263 -16.11 16.28 0.14
CA ASP A 263 -16.58 15.20 1.02
C ASP A 263 -18.08 15.33 1.34
N ALA A 264 -18.61 14.43 2.18
CA ALA A 264 -20.01 14.44 2.57
C ALA A 264 -20.39 15.53 3.60
N GLU A 265 -19.40 16.11 4.30
CA GLU A 265 -19.55 17.07 5.39
C GLU A 265 -19.32 18.53 4.94
N GLY A 266 -18.98 18.73 3.66
CA GLY A 266 -18.74 20.04 3.05
C GLY A 266 -17.26 20.48 3.07
N GLY A 267 -16.36 19.58 3.47
CA GLY A 267 -14.91 19.73 3.35
C GLY A 267 -14.36 19.15 2.04
N TYR A 268 -13.06 18.85 2.05
CA TYR A 268 -12.36 18.24 0.92
C TYR A 268 -11.51 17.07 1.39
N ALA A 269 -11.67 15.95 0.68
CA ALA A 269 -10.96 14.71 0.89
C ALA A 269 -10.12 14.36 -0.35
N ILE A 270 -8.99 13.65 -0.17
CA ILE A 270 -8.33 12.97 -1.28
C ILE A 270 -8.98 11.60 -1.46
N TYR A 271 -9.66 11.41 -2.57
CA TYR A 271 -10.20 10.10 -2.95
C TYR A 271 -10.23 9.93 -4.46
N SER A 272 -10.48 8.69 -4.88
CA SER A 272 -10.81 8.28 -6.23
C SER A 272 -12.17 7.56 -6.23
N ARG A 273 -12.64 7.20 -7.41
CA ARG A 273 -13.86 6.42 -7.62
C ARG A 273 -13.64 5.34 -8.66
N THR A 274 -14.41 4.25 -8.60
CA THR A 274 -14.39 3.17 -9.60
C THR A 274 -14.37 3.72 -11.02
N ASP A 275 -15.27 4.67 -11.32
CA ASP A 275 -15.44 5.23 -12.65
C ASP A 275 -14.27 6.09 -13.11
N GLN A 276 -13.56 6.74 -12.16
CA GLN A 276 -12.34 7.51 -12.41
C GLN A 276 -11.14 6.60 -12.66
N ILE A 277 -10.98 5.50 -11.91
CA ILE A 277 -9.92 4.52 -12.13
C ILE A 277 -10.08 3.86 -13.51
N VAL A 278 -11.30 3.45 -13.87
CA VAL A 278 -11.58 2.89 -15.22
C VAL A 278 -11.29 3.91 -16.32
N ALA A 279 -11.70 5.18 -16.14
CA ALA A 279 -11.39 6.24 -17.10
C ALA A 279 -9.87 6.51 -17.21
N GLY A 280 -9.13 6.37 -16.11
CA GLY A 280 -7.67 6.45 -16.14
C GLY A 280 -7.03 5.29 -16.90
N LEU A 281 -7.55 4.07 -16.76
CA LEU A 281 -7.06 2.93 -17.54
C LEU A 281 -7.37 3.08 -19.03
N GLU A 282 -8.54 3.66 -19.38
CA GLU A 282 -8.85 4.02 -20.76
C GLU A 282 -7.88 5.06 -21.33
N ALA A 283 -7.47 6.02 -20.50
CA ALA A 283 -6.45 7.01 -20.87
C ALA A 283 -5.04 6.41 -20.95
N ALA A 284 -4.73 5.35 -20.20
CA ALA A 284 -3.44 4.68 -20.27
C ALA A 284 -3.24 3.90 -21.58
N VAL A 285 -4.32 3.36 -22.16
CA VAL A 285 -4.26 2.61 -23.42
C VAL A 285 -4.37 3.49 -24.67
N ASP A 286 -4.87 4.71 -24.55
CA ASP A 286 -4.95 5.70 -25.64
C ASP A 286 -4.79 7.12 -25.06
N PRO A 287 -3.54 7.51 -24.71
CA PRO A 287 -3.25 8.80 -24.07
C PRO A 287 -3.62 10.01 -24.94
N ASN A 288 -3.51 9.91 -26.26
CA ASN A 288 -3.79 11.01 -27.17
C ASN A 288 -5.28 11.13 -27.55
N GLY A 289 -6.09 10.10 -27.24
CA GLY A 289 -7.53 10.06 -27.44
C GLY A 289 -7.98 9.90 -28.89
N ASP A 290 -7.12 9.39 -29.77
CA ASP A 290 -7.37 9.35 -31.21
C ASP A 290 -8.08 8.06 -31.69
N GLY A 291 -8.31 7.14 -30.76
CA GLY A 291 -9.13 5.95 -30.92
C GLY A 291 -8.39 4.69 -31.33
N ASP A 292 -7.06 4.73 -31.45
CA ASP A 292 -6.19 3.57 -31.46
C ASP A 292 -5.30 3.50 -30.21
N THR A 293 -4.53 2.42 -30.07
CA THR A 293 -3.76 2.12 -28.85
C THR A 293 -2.28 1.92 -29.16
N LEU A 294 -1.79 2.46 -30.28
CA LEU A 294 -0.38 2.31 -30.67
C LEU A 294 0.58 3.13 -29.78
N ASP A 295 0.03 4.11 -29.05
CA ASP A 295 0.73 4.96 -28.08
C ASP A 295 0.39 4.58 -26.63
N ALA A 296 -0.22 3.42 -26.40
CA ALA A 296 -0.49 2.89 -25.08
C ALA A 296 0.77 2.88 -24.20
N ALA A 297 0.61 3.22 -22.92
CA ALA A 297 1.67 3.01 -21.94
C ALA A 297 1.96 1.51 -21.79
N ARG A 298 3.22 1.15 -21.56
CA ARG A 298 3.62 -0.25 -21.43
C ARG A 298 3.13 -0.87 -20.12
N ILE A 299 3.12 -0.06 -19.07
CA ILE A 299 2.76 -0.43 -17.71
C ILE A 299 1.76 0.60 -17.20
N ALA A 300 0.68 0.15 -16.57
CA ALA A 300 -0.24 0.99 -15.81
C ALA A 300 -0.07 0.69 -14.32
N LEU A 301 0.58 1.60 -13.61
CA LEU A 301 0.71 1.58 -12.16
C LEU A 301 -0.50 2.29 -11.55
N VAL A 302 -1.32 1.54 -10.82
CA VAL A 302 -2.46 2.10 -10.08
C VAL A 302 -2.02 2.35 -8.64
N GLY A 303 -1.94 3.60 -8.18
CA GLY A 303 -1.52 3.90 -6.80
C GLY A 303 -2.68 4.00 -5.78
N VAL A 304 -3.93 4.00 -6.27
CA VAL A 304 -5.14 4.00 -5.44
C VAL A 304 -5.85 2.66 -5.46
N GLY A 305 -6.70 2.40 -4.46
CA GLY A 305 -7.52 1.19 -4.47
C GLY A 305 -8.85 1.32 -3.72
N GLU A 306 -9.79 0.46 -4.08
CA GLU A 306 -11.07 0.28 -3.40
C GLU A 306 -10.92 -0.75 -2.28
N PRO A 307 -11.11 -0.37 -1.00
CA PRO A 307 -10.95 -1.30 0.11
C PRO A 307 -11.91 -2.48 0.02
N TYR A 308 -11.46 -3.69 0.37
CA TYR A 308 -12.27 -4.92 0.38
C TYR A 308 -13.04 -5.14 -0.94
N ALA A 309 -12.37 -4.92 -2.07
CA ALA A 309 -12.96 -4.99 -3.42
C ALA A 309 -12.22 -6.01 -4.29
N ALA A 310 -11.97 -7.19 -3.73
CA ALA A 310 -11.29 -8.30 -4.38
C ALA A 310 -12.17 -9.03 -5.44
N PHE A 311 -12.92 -8.28 -6.24
CA PHE A 311 -13.84 -8.81 -7.24
C PHE A 311 -13.11 -9.24 -8.51
N ALA A 312 -13.40 -10.43 -9.01
CA ALA A 312 -12.79 -10.98 -10.21
C ALA A 312 -13.55 -10.63 -11.51
N ASP A 313 -14.78 -10.10 -11.41
CA ASP A 313 -15.69 -9.88 -12.52
C ASP A 313 -16.34 -8.48 -12.55
N GLY A 314 -16.02 -7.63 -11.57
CA GLY A 314 -16.51 -6.25 -11.50
C GLY A 314 -15.89 -5.31 -12.55
N PRO A 315 -16.33 -4.04 -12.62
CA PRO A 315 -15.87 -3.08 -13.64
C PRO A 315 -14.37 -2.90 -13.70
N LEU A 316 -13.69 -2.86 -12.55
CA LEU A 316 -12.23 -2.78 -12.49
C LEU A 316 -11.57 -4.03 -13.06
N ALA A 317 -12.08 -5.23 -12.76
CA ALA A 317 -11.53 -6.47 -13.32
C ALA A 317 -11.72 -6.56 -14.84
N ARG A 318 -12.88 -6.12 -15.35
CA ARG A 318 -13.13 -5.99 -16.80
C ARG A 318 -12.18 -4.99 -17.46
N ALA A 319 -11.94 -3.85 -16.81
CA ALA A 319 -11.02 -2.83 -17.31
C ALA A 319 -9.58 -3.36 -17.38
N VAL A 320 -9.12 -4.03 -16.32
CA VAL A 320 -7.78 -4.66 -16.27
C VAL A 320 -7.61 -5.73 -17.35
N ALA A 321 -8.60 -6.62 -17.51
CA ALA A 321 -8.58 -7.64 -18.56
C ALA A 321 -8.51 -7.00 -19.97
N GLY A 322 -9.28 -5.91 -20.17
CA GLY A 322 -9.24 -5.14 -21.41
C GLY A 322 -7.87 -4.46 -21.66
N ALA A 323 -7.22 -3.97 -20.61
CA ALA A 323 -5.89 -3.37 -20.70
C ALA A 323 -4.82 -4.41 -21.06
N GLN A 324 -4.86 -5.60 -20.44
CA GLN A 324 -3.96 -6.71 -20.80
C GLN A 324 -4.19 -7.18 -22.24
N ALA A 325 -5.44 -7.22 -22.71
CA ALA A 325 -5.77 -7.54 -24.11
C ALA A 325 -5.29 -6.48 -25.12
N LEU A 326 -4.99 -5.27 -24.65
CA LEU A 326 -4.35 -4.18 -25.41
C LEU A 326 -2.85 -4.05 -25.07
N ASP A 327 -2.27 -5.10 -24.49
CA ASP A 327 -0.85 -5.25 -24.17
C ASP A 327 -0.28 -4.25 -23.13
N VAL A 328 -1.13 -3.82 -22.19
CA VAL A 328 -0.74 -3.00 -21.04
C VAL A 328 -0.75 -3.83 -19.76
N LEU A 329 0.40 -3.91 -19.09
CA LEU A 329 0.50 -4.59 -17.79
C LEU A 329 -0.04 -3.68 -16.67
N VAL A 330 -1.13 -4.09 -16.02
CA VAL A 330 -1.65 -3.38 -14.86
C VAL A 330 -1.02 -3.92 -13.57
N ILE A 331 -0.37 -3.04 -12.81
CA ILE A 331 0.24 -3.34 -11.51
C ILE A 331 -0.57 -2.60 -10.45
N ALA A 332 -1.07 -3.35 -9.46
CA ALA A 332 -1.99 -2.85 -8.45
C ALA A 332 -1.51 -3.16 -7.03
N PRO A 333 -1.74 -2.26 -6.06
CA PRO A 333 -1.50 -2.52 -4.64
C PRO A 333 -2.45 -3.60 -4.13
N ALA A 334 -1.96 -4.45 -3.23
CA ALA A 334 -2.82 -5.40 -2.51
C ALA A 334 -3.84 -4.70 -1.62
N GLY A 335 -3.53 -3.52 -1.09
CA GLY A 335 -4.33 -2.80 -0.11
C GLY A 335 -3.63 -2.73 1.25
N ASN A 336 -4.09 -1.81 2.09
CA ASN A 336 -3.53 -1.56 3.42
C ASN A 336 -4.55 -1.92 4.52
N ASP A 337 -5.28 -3.03 4.36
CA ASP A 337 -6.37 -3.42 5.26
C ASP A 337 -5.99 -4.63 6.14
N GLY A 338 -4.70 -4.98 6.21
CA GLY A 338 -4.18 -6.07 7.05
C GLY A 338 -4.75 -7.43 6.67
N ARG A 339 -4.95 -8.35 7.62
CA ARG A 339 -5.57 -9.66 7.33
C ARG A 339 -7.09 -9.58 7.53
N ALA A 340 -7.86 -10.01 6.54
CA ALA A 340 -9.29 -10.29 6.74
C ALA A 340 -9.51 -11.79 6.76
N GLY A 341 -9.89 -12.35 7.92
CA GLY A 341 -10.43 -13.71 8.10
C GLY A 341 -9.69 -14.89 7.41
N PRO A 342 -10.21 -16.13 7.53
CA PRO A 342 -9.65 -17.29 6.84
C PRO A 342 -10.27 -17.59 5.46
N THR A 343 -11.40 -16.96 5.11
CA THR A 343 -12.22 -17.32 3.92
C THR A 343 -12.19 -16.30 2.78
N PHE A 344 -12.05 -15.02 3.07
CA PHE A 344 -11.99 -13.95 2.07
C PHE A 344 -10.98 -12.91 2.52
N GLY A 345 -10.05 -12.56 1.64
CA GLY A 345 -9.01 -11.61 1.95
C GLY A 345 -9.48 -10.16 2.05
N SER A 346 -8.54 -9.29 2.40
CA SER A 346 -8.68 -7.84 2.51
C SER A 346 -8.19 -7.11 1.25
N ILE A 347 -8.04 -7.84 0.14
CA ILE A 347 -7.49 -7.31 -1.11
C ILE A 347 -8.36 -6.16 -1.63
N ALA A 348 -7.70 -5.06 -2.00
CA ALA A 348 -8.32 -3.90 -2.61
C ALA A 348 -8.53 -4.11 -4.13
N GLY A 349 -9.52 -3.44 -4.70
CA GLY A 349 -9.68 -3.32 -6.15
C GLY A 349 -8.72 -2.25 -6.69
N PRO A 350 -8.07 -2.42 -7.84
CA PRO A 350 -8.24 -3.48 -8.83
C PRO A 350 -7.45 -4.77 -8.57
N GLY A 351 -6.74 -4.92 -7.44
CA GLY A 351 -5.92 -6.10 -7.12
C GLY A 351 -6.68 -7.44 -7.09
N GLY A 352 -8.01 -7.42 -6.94
CA GLY A 352 -8.85 -8.61 -7.13
C GLY A 352 -8.91 -9.16 -8.55
N ALA A 353 -8.55 -8.36 -9.56
CA ALA A 353 -8.67 -8.73 -10.96
C ALA A 353 -7.69 -9.86 -11.35
N PRO A 354 -8.12 -10.93 -12.05
CA PRO A 354 -7.23 -12.05 -12.41
C PRO A 354 -5.98 -11.64 -13.21
N ASP A 355 -6.14 -10.63 -14.07
CA ASP A 355 -5.10 -10.13 -14.98
C ASP A 355 -4.24 -9.01 -14.38
N ALA A 356 -4.55 -8.52 -13.17
CA ALA A 356 -3.69 -7.56 -12.48
C ALA A 356 -2.48 -8.27 -11.85
N LEU A 357 -1.30 -7.67 -11.92
CA LEU A 357 -0.19 -8.05 -11.03
C LEU A 357 -0.39 -7.34 -9.68
N THR A 358 -0.82 -8.09 -8.67
CA THR A 358 -1.15 -7.54 -7.34
C THR A 358 0.03 -7.69 -6.40
N VAL A 359 0.46 -6.59 -5.80
CA VAL A 359 1.71 -6.52 -5.04
C VAL A 359 1.44 -6.20 -3.57
N ALA A 360 1.93 -7.05 -2.69
CA ALA A 360 1.93 -6.82 -1.25
C ALA A 360 3.27 -6.23 -0.77
N ALA A 361 3.21 -5.52 0.36
CA ALA A 361 4.34 -4.80 0.90
C ALA A 361 5.14 -5.67 1.89
N THR A 362 6.46 -5.56 1.79
CA THR A 362 7.41 -6.11 2.76
C THR A 362 8.30 -5.00 3.30
N ASP A 363 8.83 -5.20 4.51
CA ASP A 363 9.93 -4.37 4.98
C ASP A 363 11.23 -4.80 4.30
N GLY A 364 11.59 -4.14 3.20
CA GLY A 364 12.78 -4.47 2.40
C GLY A 364 14.10 -3.94 2.97
N ARG A 365 14.08 -3.23 4.10
CA ARG A 365 15.25 -2.54 4.62
C ARG A 365 16.20 -3.51 5.31
N LEU A 366 17.49 -3.41 5.01
CA LEU A 366 18.54 -4.21 5.65
C LEU A 366 18.84 -3.78 7.09
N ALA A 367 18.64 -2.51 7.38
CA ALA A 367 18.85 -1.92 8.68
C ALA A 367 17.72 -0.96 8.99
N ALA A 368 17.43 -0.81 10.27
CA ALA A 368 16.35 0.05 10.72
C ALA A 368 16.79 0.89 11.94
N PRO A 369 16.20 2.07 12.12
CA PRO A 369 16.55 2.95 13.23
C PRO A 369 16.11 2.32 14.57
N THR A 370 16.98 2.45 15.56
CA THR A 370 16.78 1.93 16.91
C THR A 370 17.20 2.95 17.96
N VAL A 371 16.64 2.82 19.15
CA VAL A 371 17.01 3.61 20.33
C VAL A 371 17.18 2.72 21.54
N ARG A 372 18.16 3.05 22.38
CA ARG A 372 18.25 2.43 23.71
C ARG A 372 17.25 3.08 24.64
N VAL A 373 16.39 2.27 25.24
CA VAL A 373 15.33 2.71 26.14
C VAL A 373 15.59 2.14 27.53
N HIS A 374 15.49 3.01 28.53
CA HIS A 374 15.57 2.67 29.94
C HIS A 374 14.31 3.13 30.65
N VAL A 375 13.58 2.22 31.29
CA VAL A 375 12.37 2.52 32.06
C VAL A 375 12.61 2.14 33.52
N ALA A 376 12.36 3.06 34.44
CA ALA A 376 12.59 2.84 35.87
C ALA A 376 11.50 3.48 36.75
N ALA A 377 11.23 2.83 37.88
CA ALA A 377 10.44 3.37 38.98
C ALA A 377 11.36 3.56 40.20
N GLY A 378 11.86 4.79 40.38
CA GLY A 378 12.93 5.07 41.34
C GLY A 378 14.21 4.30 40.98
N LEU A 379 14.68 3.41 41.87
CA LEU A 379 15.86 2.56 41.64
C LEU A 379 15.52 1.22 40.97
N ARG A 380 14.23 0.90 40.80
CA ARG A 380 13.79 -0.36 40.19
C ARG A 380 13.76 -0.21 38.67
N VAL A 381 14.69 -0.87 37.99
CA VAL A 381 14.69 -0.97 36.52
C VAL A 381 13.56 -1.88 36.08
N LEU A 382 12.65 -1.35 35.27
CA LEU A 382 11.55 -2.10 34.65
C LEU A 382 11.94 -2.62 33.27
N PHE A 383 12.77 -1.86 32.54
CA PHE A 383 13.29 -2.23 31.23
C PHE A 383 14.62 -1.52 30.93
N ASP A 384 15.56 -2.20 30.31
CA ASP A 384 16.75 -1.63 29.67
C ASP A 384 17.07 -2.46 28.43
N GLY A 385 16.97 -1.85 27.26
CA GLY A 385 17.18 -2.56 26.00
C GLY A 385 17.08 -1.64 24.79
N THR A 386 17.39 -2.20 23.62
CA THR A 386 17.24 -1.51 22.34
C THR A 386 15.85 -1.80 21.77
N LEU A 387 15.14 -0.76 21.35
CA LEU A 387 13.83 -0.86 20.72
C LEU A 387 13.85 -0.25 19.30
N PRO A 388 13.02 -0.77 18.38
CA PRO A 388 12.78 -0.11 17.11
C PRO A 388 12.23 1.29 17.33
N LEU A 389 12.66 2.22 16.46
CA LEU A 389 12.26 3.60 16.51
C LEU A 389 11.24 3.89 15.40
N GLY A 390 10.15 4.57 15.76
CA GLY A 390 9.14 5.06 14.82
C GLY A 390 9.14 6.59 14.63
N GLY A 391 10.01 7.37 15.25
CA GLY A 391 10.07 8.83 15.03
C GLY A 391 11.52 9.30 15.12
N ALA A 392 11.96 10.41 14.51
CA ALA A 392 13.33 10.89 14.74
C ALA A 392 13.39 11.81 15.95
N PRO A 393 13.96 11.36 17.09
CA PRO A 393 14.35 12.27 18.12
C PRO A 393 15.50 13.14 17.61
N THR A 394 15.33 14.45 17.69
CA THR A 394 16.44 15.39 17.49
C THR A 394 17.44 15.34 18.66
N GLN A 395 17.02 14.83 19.82
CA GLN A 395 17.79 14.81 21.08
C GLN A 395 17.42 13.60 21.95
N THR A 396 18.31 13.21 22.86
CA THR A 396 17.98 12.20 23.88
C THR A 396 16.88 12.72 24.81
N VAL A 397 15.90 11.88 25.11
CA VAL A 397 14.76 12.25 25.96
C VAL A 397 14.92 11.62 27.35
N THR A 398 14.59 12.38 28.40
CA THR A 398 14.35 11.82 29.74
C THR A 398 13.12 12.49 30.31
N ALA A 399 12.07 11.72 30.58
CA ALA A 399 10.78 12.26 30.98
C ALA A 399 10.03 11.30 31.93
N PRO A 400 9.17 11.81 32.84
CA PRO A 400 8.18 10.97 33.50
C PRO A 400 7.19 10.41 32.48
N ILE A 401 6.70 9.20 32.72
CA ILE A 401 5.68 8.57 31.87
C ILE A 401 4.29 8.92 32.39
N PHE A 402 3.41 9.36 31.48
CA PHE A 402 1.99 9.61 31.74
C PHE A 402 1.11 8.63 30.96
N PRO A 403 0.39 7.72 31.62
CA PRO A 403 -0.57 6.85 30.94
C PRO A 403 -1.81 7.62 30.52
N VAL A 404 -2.04 7.72 29.22
CA VAL A 404 -3.26 8.28 28.65
C VAL A 404 -4.36 7.22 28.71
N ALA A 405 -5.54 7.60 29.19
CA ALA A 405 -6.70 6.71 29.23
C ALA A 405 -7.40 6.66 27.86
N ARG A 406 -7.96 5.52 27.47
CA ARG A 406 -8.73 5.38 26.21
C ARG A 406 -9.82 6.43 26.05
N ALA A 407 -10.54 6.76 27.12
CA ALA A 407 -11.60 7.76 27.07
C ALA A 407 -11.08 9.20 26.83
N ALA A 408 -9.84 9.49 27.23
CA ALA A 408 -9.21 10.78 26.98
C ALA A 408 -8.67 10.83 25.55
N GLU A 409 -8.01 9.77 25.10
CA GLU A 409 -7.52 9.66 23.72
C GLU A 409 -8.65 9.76 22.69
N ALA A 410 -9.82 9.15 22.95
CA ALA A 410 -10.99 9.28 22.07
C ALA A 410 -11.56 10.71 21.94
N GLN A 411 -11.08 11.67 22.74
CA GLN A 411 -11.44 13.09 22.64
C GLN A 411 -10.39 13.90 21.84
N GLY A 412 -9.41 13.22 21.23
CA GLY A 412 -8.29 13.84 20.52
C GLY A 412 -7.47 14.76 21.42
N ILE A 413 -6.94 15.84 20.86
CA ILE A 413 -6.13 16.82 21.58
C ILE A 413 -6.81 17.34 22.85
N ALA A 414 -8.14 17.53 22.84
CA ALA A 414 -8.89 18.06 23.97
C ALA A 414 -8.79 17.16 25.21
N GLY A 415 -8.73 15.84 25.03
CA GLY A 415 -8.58 14.89 26.13
C GLY A 415 -7.21 14.91 26.79
N LEU A 416 -6.22 15.56 26.18
CA LEU A 416 -4.90 15.75 26.77
C LEU A 416 -4.83 16.95 27.72
N PHE A 417 -5.91 17.74 27.84
CA PHE A 417 -5.99 18.90 28.72
C PHE A 417 -6.95 18.66 29.89
N GLY A 418 -6.54 19.09 31.09
CA GLY A 418 -7.40 19.10 32.26
C GLY A 418 -8.47 20.20 32.19
N ASN A 419 -9.44 20.14 33.11
CA ASN A 419 -10.50 21.16 33.24
C ASN A 419 -9.95 22.56 33.56
N ASP A 420 -8.70 22.67 34.01
CA ASP A 420 -7.99 23.94 34.23
C ASP A 420 -7.27 24.45 32.97
N GLY A 421 -7.47 23.80 31.82
CA GLY A 421 -6.89 24.16 30.53
C GLY A 421 -5.40 23.84 30.42
N LYS A 422 -4.82 23.07 31.36
CA LYS A 422 -3.41 22.67 31.30
C LYS A 422 -3.25 21.30 30.68
N SER A 423 -2.22 21.16 29.86
CA SER A 423 -1.85 19.86 29.32
C SER A 423 -1.40 18.91 30.43
N THR A 424 -1.91 17.69 30.37
CA THR A 424 -1.57 16.57 31.26
C THR A 424 -0.28 15.87 30.83
N VAL A 425 0.13 16.01 29.57
CA VAL A 425 1.30 15.37 28.98
C VAL A 425 2.48 16.33 28.79
N ALA A 426 2.31 17.62 29.07
CA ALA A 426 3.39 18.61 28.94
C ALA A 426 4.64 18.21 29.75
N GLY A 427 5.78 18.07 29.05
CA GLY A 427 7.06 17.65 29.64
C GLY A 427 7.13 16.17 30.00
N GLN A 428 6.15 15.35 29.60
CA GLN A 428 6.05 13.92 29.91
C GLN A 428 6.15 13.07 28.64
N ALA A 429 6.41 11.78 28.79
CA ALA A 429 6.23 10.79 27.74
C ALA A 429 4.80 10.23 27.82
N ALA A 430 4.00 10.44 26.77
CA ALA A 430 2.60 10.02 26.73
C ALA A 430 2.52 8.52 26.37
N LEU A 431 2.02 7.69 27.29
CA LEU A 431 1.76 6.27 27.05
C LEU A 431 0.32 6.08 26.54
N LEU A 432 0.20 5.93 25.22
CA LEU A 432 -1.06 5.73 24.52
C LEU A 432 -1.52 4.27 24.61
N PRO A 433 -2.85 4.04 24.68
CA PRO A 433 -3.40 2.70 24.66
C PRO A 433 -3.15 2.01 23.31
N ARG A 434 -3.21 0.68 23.31
CA ARG A 434 -3.08 -0.12 22.08
C ARG A 434 -4.13 0.28 21.04
N GLY A 435 -3.69 0.48 19.79
CA GLY A 435 -4.52 0.86 18.64
C GLY A 435 -4.77 2.36 18.48
N ALA A 436 -4.27 3.19 19.41
CA ALA A 436 -4.48 4.64 19.40
C ALA A 436 -3.31 5.44 18.79
N LEU A 437 -2.50 4.78 17.96
CA LEU A 437 -1.29 5.39 17.42
C LEU A 437 -1.48 5.74 15.95
N SER A 438 -1.58 7.04 15.65
CA SER A 438 -1.65 7.65 14.32
C SER A 438 -0.81 8.93 14.26
N ASP A 439 -0.47 9.42 13.06
CA ASP A 439 0.25 10.70 12.89
C ASP A 439 -0.47 11.84 13.62
N GLN A 440 -1.80 11.88 13.49
CA GLN A 440 -2.63 12.83 14.21
C GLN A 440 -2.43 12.72 15.73
N THR A 441 -2.51 11.52 16.32
CA THR A 441 -2.33 11.37 17.79
C THR A 441 -0.92 11.73 18.26
N VAL A 442 0.10 11.51 17.42
CA VAL A 442 1.48 11.92 17.72
C VAL A 442 1.59 13.44 17.67
N ASP A 443 1.03 14.09 16.65
CA ASP A 443 0.99 15.55 16.51
C ASP A 443 0.17 16.22 17.61
N GLU A 444 -0.95 15.63 18.01
CA GLU A 444 -1.77 16.10 19.13
C GLU A 444 -1.00 16.00 20.45
N ALA A 445 -0.33 14.87 20.71
CA ALA A 445 0.52 14.69 21.89
C ALA A 445 1.69 15.68 21.92
N ALA A 446 2.37 15.85 20.79
CA ALA A 446 3.45 16.81 20.64
C ALA A 446 2.97 18.25 20.82
N SER A 447 1.83 18.62 20.22
CA SER A 447 1.19 19.93 20.36
C SER A 447 0.73 20.19 21.79
N ALA A 448 0.34 19.15 22.51
CA ALA A 448 0.08 19.21 23.95
C ALA A 448 1.38 19.24 24.79
N GLY A 449 2.56 19.21 24.18
CA GLY A 449 3.86 19.36 24.84
C GLY A 449 4.49 18.06 25.36
N ALA A 450 4.04 16.90 24.88
CA ALA A 450 4.71 15.64 25.17
C ALA A 450 6.14 15.65 24.61
N LEU A 451 7.08 15.00 25.32
CA LEU A 451 8.47 14.85 24.89
C LEU A 451 8.74 13.53 24.16
N ALA A 452 7.82 12.58 24.25
CA ALA A 452 7.86 11.29 23.57
C ALA A 452 6.47 10.67 23.55
N VAL A 453 6.22 9.77 22.59
CA VAL A 453 5.03 8.92 22.54
C VAL A 453 5.44 7.47 22.75
N LEU A 454 4.78 6.80 23.69
CA LEU A 454 4.96 5.40 24.01
C LEU A 454 3.66 4.68 23.67
N VAL A 455 3.74 3.52 23.03
CA VAL A 455 2.53 2.79 22.64
C VAL A 455 2.57 1.37 23.17
N GLU A 456 1.40 0.90 23.58
CA GLU A 456 1.20 -0.49 23.97
C GLU A 456 1.26 -1.42 22.76
N GLY A 457 2.28 -2.29 22.74
CA GLY A 457 2.53 -3.23 21.68
C GLY A 457 3.93 -3.04 21.09
N ALA A 458 4.44 -4.10 20.45
CA ALA A 458 5.66 -3.97 19.67
C ALA A 458 5.38 -3.10 18.43
N LEU A 459 6.26 -2.13 18.18
CA LEU A 459 6.24 -1.40 16.92
C LEU A 459 7.17 -2.07 15.91
N PRO A 460 6.75 -2.21 14.64
CA PRO A 460 7.68 -2.48 13.57
C PRO A 460 8.77 -1.41 13.55
N ALA A 461 9.97 -1.76 13.11
CA ALA A 461 10.92 -0.71 12.82
C ALA A 461 10.35 0.16 11.69
N GLY A 462 10.46 1.49 11.77
CA GLY A 462 9.84 2.39 10.78
C GLY A 462 8.32 2.23 10.62
N ALA A 463 7.61 1.79 11.66
CA ALA A 463 6.15 1.80 11.72
C ALA A 463 5.55 3.20 11.54
N PHE A 464 6.37 4.19 11.88
CA PHE A 464 6.14 5.60 11.75
C PHE A 464 7.42 6.19 11.19
N SER A 465 7.27 7.26 10.42
CA SER A 465 8.39 7.93 9.81
C SER A 465 9.38 8.40 10.84
N LEU A 466 10.67 8.37 10.50
CA LEU A 466 11.64 9.18 11.21
C LEU A 466 11.29 10.68 11.12
N ASP A 467 10.43 11.09 10.19
CA ASP A 467 10.25 12.50 9.86
C ASP A 467 8.99 13.15 10.47
N VAL A 468 8.30 12.50 11.43
CA VAL A 468 7.09 13.09 12.09
C VAL A 468 7.36 14.58 12.45
N PRO A 469 6.52 15.53 12.00
CA PRO A 469 6.81 16.98 12.06
C PRO A 469 7.19 17.53 13.43
N SER A 470 6.81 16.81 14.48
CA SER A 470 7.02 17.19 15.88
C SER A 470 8.40 16.84 16.44
N GLY A 471 9.20 15.98 15.79
CA GLY A 471 10.56 15.64 16.22
C GLY A 471 10.67 14.92 17.58
N ILE A 472 9.58 14.32 18.06
CA ILE A 472 9.55 13.52 19.29
C ILE A 472 9.65 12.02 18.98
N PRO A 473 10.38 11.22 19.79
CA PRO A 473 10.52 9.79 19.55
C PRO A 473 9.22 9.03 19.83
N VAL A 474 8.92 8.06 18.96
CA VAL A 474 7.84 7.08 19.13
C VAL A 474 8.44 5.68 19.35
N VAL A 475 8.07 5.02 20.45
CA VAL A 475 8.55 3.66 20.77
C VAL A 475 7.43 2.74 21.26
N GLY A 476 7.48 1.49 20.83
CA GLY A 476 6.57 0.44 21.25
C GLY A 476 7.06 -0.26 22.51
N LEU A 477 6.21 -0.36 23.53
CA LEU A 477 6.49 -1.07 24.77
C LEU A 477 5.70 -2.38 24.82
N GLN A 478 6.34 -3.46 25.27
CA GLN A 478 5.66 -4.73 25.48
C GLN A 478 4.46 -4.56 26.42
N GLU A 479 3.38 -5.30 26.15
CA GLU A 479 2.12 -5.19 26.89
C GLU A 479 2.33 -5.35 28.41
N SER A 480 3.14 -6.32 28.84
CA SER A 480 3.48 -6.53 30.24
C SER A 480 4.18 -5.34 30.89
N LEU A 481 5.04 -4.63 30.15
CA LEU A 481 5.73 -3.43 30.65
C LEU A 481 4.73 -2.27 30.78
N SER A 482 3.89 -2.07 29.77
CA SER A 482 2.86 -1.01 29.80
C SER A 482 1.85 -1.22 30.92
N SER A 483 1.39 -2.46 31.15
CA SER A 483 0.53 -2.79 32.29
C SER A 483 1.21 -2.46 33.62
N ALA A 484 2.47 -2.85 33.80
CA ALA A 484 3.23 -2.54 35.01
C ALA A 484 3.42 -1.03 35.23
N ILE A 485 3.63 -0.26 34.16
CA ILE A 485 3.71 1.22 34.23
C ILE A 485 2.37 1.79 34.72
N ARG A 486 1.23 1.33 34.17
CA ARG A 486 -0.10 1.80 34.57
C ARG A 486 -0.40 1.50 36.04
N GLU A 487 -0.11 0.29 36.50
CA GLU A 487 -0.30 -0.11 37.90
C GLU A 487 0.51 0.78 38.85
N LEU A 488 1.81 0.95 38.59
CA LEU A 488 2.68 1.81 39.42
C LEU A 488 2.21 3.26 39.44
N ARG A 489 1.80 3.79 38.29
CA ARG A 489 1.27 5.17 38.19
C ARG A 489 -0.06 5.33 38.93
N ALA A 490 -0.91 4.31 38.94
CA ALA A 490 -2.15 4.31 39.72
C ALA A 490 -1.89 4.29 41.23
N GLU A 491 -0.80 3.67 41.67
CA GLU A 491 -0.32 3.69 43.06
C GLU A 491 0.41 5.01 43.45
N GLY A 492 0.54 5.96 42.51
CA GLY A 492 1.24 7.22 42.73
C GLY A 492 2.77 7.11 42.68
N ILE A 493 3.31 5.98 42.22
CA ILE A 493 4.74 5.76 42.07
C ILE A 493 5.20 6.37 40.74
N PRO A 494 6.15 7.32 40.74
CA PRO A 494 6.64 7.91 39.50
C PRO A 494 7.46 6.88 38.70
N VAL A 495 7.20 6.84 37.40
CA VAL A 495 7.95 6.05 36.43
C VAL A 495 8.56 6.99 35.42
N THR A 496 9.84 6.82 35.10
CA THR A 496 10.58 7.62 34.13
C THR A 496 11.08 6.76 32.99
N ILE A 497 11.14 7.35 31.80
CA ILE A 497 11.80 6.79 30.62
C ILE A 497 12.99 7.67 30.25
N ALA A 498 14.08 7.02 29.85
CA ALA A 498 15.17 7.64 29.11
C ALA A 498 15.30 6.98 27.73
N ILE A 499 15.35 7.80 26.68
CA ILE A 499 15.51 7.40 25.28
C ILE A 499 16.84 7.96 24.80
N GLY A 500 17.75 7.06 24.41
CA GLY A 500 19.08 7.40 23.94
C GLY A 500 19.12 7.98 22.53
N ALA A 501 20.33 8.19 22.02
CA ALA A 501 20.54 8.65 20.65
C ALA A 501 20.12 7.57 19.64
N VAL A 502 19.71 8.01 18.44
CA VAL A 502 19.38 7.11 17.33
C VAL A 502 20.62 6.33 16.93
N SER A 503 20.46 5.03 16.77
CA SER A 503 21.43 4.13 16.18
C SER A 503 20.76 3.35 15.05
N SER A 504 21.54 2.65 14.24
CA SER A 504 21.05 1.75 13.20
C SER A 504 21.47 0.33 13.55
N ALA A 505 20.55 -0.61 13.44
CA ALA A 505 20.81 -2.03 13.67
C ALA A 505 20.27 -2.85 12.49
N GLU A 506 20.81 -4.06 12.32
CA GLU A 506 20.29 -5.03 11.35
C GLU A 506 18.79 -5.23 11.57
N ASN A 507 18.01 -5.13 10.49
CA ASN A 507 16.58 -5.30 10.55
C ASN A 507 16.25 -6.79 10.59
N GLY A 508 16.16 -7.36 11.80
CA GLY A 508 15.76 -8.76 11.98
C GLY A 508 14.36 -9.10 11.44
N GLY A 509 13.52 -8.09 11.17
CA GLY A 509 12.23 -8.21 10.49
C GLY A 509 12.29 -8.00 8.97
N GLY A 510 13.47 -7.78 8.40
CA GLY A 510 13.66 -7.56 6.96
C GLY A 510 13.15 -8.75 6.14
N GLY A 511 12.41 -8.45 5.07
CA GLY A 511 11.76 -9.42 4.19
C GLY A 511 10.46 -10.01 4.74
N THR A 512 9.96 -9.54 5.90
CA THR A 512 8.63 -9.93 6.39
C THR A 512 7.55 -9.10 5.73
N ILE A 513 6.36 -9.69 5.58
CA ILE A 513 5.17 -8.99 5.06
C ILE A 513 4.78 -7.92 6.07
N ALA A 514 4.58 -6.69 5.60
CA ALA A 514 4.14 -5.59 6.44
C ALA A 514 2.74 -5.91 7.00
N ALA A 515 2.50 -5.66 8.28
CA ALA A 515 1.25 -6.09 8.92
C ALA A 515 0.01 -5.35 8.37
N PHE A 516 0.19 -4.15 7.80
CA PHE A 516 -0.87 -3.47 7.06
C PHE A 516 -1.20 -4.10 5.71
N SER A 517 -0.28 -4.86 5.12
CA SER A 517 -0.43 -5.34 3.75
C SER A 517 -1.59 -6.33 3.67
N SER A 518 -2.56 -6.00 2.81
CA SER A 518 -3.71 -6.85 2.56
C SER A 518 -3.30 -8.23 2.08
N GLN A 519 -4.02 -9.24 2.54
CA GLN A 519 -3.81 -10.64 2.18
C GLN A 519 -5.06 -11.18 1.49
N GLY A 520 -4.88 -12.11 0.55
CA GLY A 520 -6.00 -12.75 -0.14
C GLY A 520 -6.68 -13.83 0.69
N LEU A 521 -7.56 -14.62 0.07
CA LEU A 521 -7.78 -14.75 -1.39
C LEU A 521 -8.68 -13.65 -2.00
N ALA A 522 -8.74 -13.60 -3.34
CA ALA A 522 -9.82 -12.91 -4.05
C ALA A 522 -11.18 -13.57 -3.77
N PHE A 523 -12.29 -12.87 -4.03
CA PHE A 523 -13.63 -13.37 -3.65
C PHE A 523 -14.06 -14.64 -4.40
N ASP A 524 -13.49 -14.90 -5.57
CA ASP A 524 -13.71 -16.13 -6.34
C ASP A 524 -12.77 -17.29 -5.92
N GLY A 525 -11.90 -17.06 -4.92
CA GLY A 525 -10.85 -18.00 -4.50
C GLY A 525 -9.55 -17.91 -5.30
N GLY A 526 -9.42 -16.90 -6.18
CA GLY A 526 -8.17 -16.58 -6.87
C GLY A 526 -7.03 -16.25 -5.90
N LEU A 527 -5.82 -16.76 -6.19
CA LEU A 527 -4.62 -16.47 -5.40
C LEU A 527 -4.22 -15.01 -5.63
N LYS A 528 -4.34 -14.20 -4.58
CA LYS A 528 -3.90 -12.81 -4.49
C LYS A 528 -3.27 -12.57 -3.12
N PRO A 529 -2.31 -11.65 -2.97
CA PRO A 529 -1.51 -11.02 -4.04
C PRO A 529 -0.67 -12.06 -4.79
N GLU A 530 0.08 -11.67 -5.83
CA GLU A 530 0.99 -12.58 -6.54
C GLU A 530 2.47 -12.33 -6.24
N LEU A 531 2.80 -11.12 -5.81
CA LEU A 531 4.19 -10.70 -5.59
C LEU A 531 4.34 -9.91 -4.29
N LEU A 532 5.50 -10.04 -3.67
CA LEU A 532 5.94 -9.20 -2.56
C LEU A 532 7.04 -8.26 -3.04
N ALA A 533 6.97 -6.98 -2.67
CA ALA A 533 8.05 -6.03 -2.95
C ALA A 533 8.30 -5.12 -1.73
N PRO A 534 9.48 -4.46 -1.65
CA PRO A 534 9.73 -3.44 -0.63
C PRO A 534 8.65 -2.35 -0.67
N GLY A 535 8.05 -2.05 0.48
CA GLY A 535 6.97 -1.06 0.58
C GLY A 535 6.88 -0.36 1.93
N VAL A 536 7.95 -0.37 2.72
CA VAL A 536 8.01 0.24 4.06
C VAL A 536 9.18 1.22 4.11
N ALA A 537 8.90 2.46 4.51
CA ALA A 537 9.84 3.56 4.66
C ALA A 537 10.77 3.72 3.43
N PHE A 538 10.16 3.75 2.25
CA PHE A 538 10.89 3.90 0.99
C PHE A 538 11.19 5.40 0.75
N PRO A 539 12.46 5.80 0.57
CA PRO A 539 12.83 7.20 0.36
C PRO A 539 12.42 7.68 -1.03
N THR A 540 11.81 8.86 -1.11
CA THR A 540 11.31 9.42 -2.38
C THR A 540 11.15 10.94 -2.34
N SER A 541 10.71 11.52 -3.46
CA SER A 541 10.35 12.94 -3.59
C SER A 541 9.03 13.27 -2.90
N GLU A 542 8.98 14.43 -2.27
CA GLU A 542 7.74 15.03 -1.78
C GLU A 542 7.38 16.27 -2.61
N PRO A 543 6.10 16.54 -2.86
CA PRO A 543 5.71 17.73 -3.64
C PRO A 543 6.05 19.04 -2.91
N GLY A 544 6.24 20.11 -3.70
CA GLY A 544 6.42 21.45 -3.16
C GLY A 544 7.84 21.71 -2.63
N ARG A 545 7.95 22.74 -1.78
CA ARG A 545 9.23 23.22 -1.24
C ARG A 545 9.13 23.51 0.24
N GLY A 546 10.24 23.31 0.95
CA GLY A 546 10.35 23.68 2.35
C GLY A 546 10.37 25.20 2.55
N THR A 547 10.36 25.63 3.81
CA THR A 547 10.21 27.05 4.17
C THR A 547 11.34 27.95 3.65
N SER A 548 12.52 27.39 3.42
CA SER A 548 13.67 28.09 2.83
C SER A 548 13.83 27.86 1.32
N GLY A 549 12.84 27.22 0.68
CA GLY A 549 12.83 26.94 -0.76
C GLY A 549 13.56 25.66 -1.16
N GLU A 550 14.04 24.89 -0.19
CA GLU A 550 14.68 23.59 -0.37
C GLU A 550 13.73 22.57 -0.99
N VAL A 551 14.30 21.64 -1.76
CA VAL A 551 13.58 20.49 -2.33
C VAL A 551 13.23 19.54 -1.18
N ARG A 552 12.01 19.00 -1.20
CA ARG A 552 11.55 18.09 -0.15
C ARG A 552 11.71 16.64 -0.58
N TYR A 553 12.24 15.84 0.33
CA TYR A 553 12.26 14.39 0.21
C TYR A 553 11.67 13.84 1.50
N GLY A 554 11.12 12.64 1.41
CA GLY A 554 10.50 11.95 2.52
C GLY A 554 10.69 10.46 2.42
N THR A 555 10.05 9.75 3.33
CA THR A 555 9.83 8.32 3.21
C THR A 555 8.36 8.07 2.96
N VAL A 556 7.98 6.89 2.48
CA VAL A 556 6.59 6.52 2.29
C VAL A 556 6.42 5.01 2.51
N SER A 557 5.32 4.62 3.13
CA SER A 557 4.97 3.23 3.40
C SER A 557 3.60 2.88 2.82
N GLY A 558 3.50 1.74 2.13
CA GLY A 558 2.24 1.29 1.56
C GLY A 558 2.38 0.16 0.56
N THR A 559 1.26 -0.48 0.23
CA THR A 559 1.24 -1.42 -0.90
C THR A 559 1.30 -0.70 -2.25
N SER A 560 0.96 0.59 -2.32
CA SER A 560 1.20 1.41 -3.52
C SER A 560 2.70 1.63 -3.77
N VAL A 561 3.49 1.77 -2.71
CA VAL A 561 4.96 1.84 -2.76
C VAL A 561 5.53 0.54 -3.33
N ALA A 562 5.08 -0.62 -2.82
CA ALA A 562 5.48 -1.92 -3.34
C ALA A 562 5.08 -2.11 -4.81
N ALA A 563 3.89 -1.64 -5.20
CA ALA A 563 3.45 -1.62 -6.60
C ALA A 563 4.35 -0.70 -7.46
N ALA A 564 4.74 0.47 -6.97
CA ALA A 564 5.66 1.38 -7.67
C ALA A 564 7.06 0.77 -7.84
N THR A 565 7.62 0.16 -6.79
CA THR A 565 8.87 -0.60 -6.87
C THR A 565 8.78 -1.69 -7.94
N THR A 566 7.66 -2.42 -8.00
CA THR A 566 7.42 -3.45 -9.01
C THR A 566 7.24 -2.86 -10.42
N ALA A 567 6.63 -1.68 -10.55
CA ALA A 567 6.48 -1.00 -11.84
C ALA A 567 7.82 -0.54 -12.41
N GLY A 568 8.72 -0.02 -11.57
CA GLY A 568 10.08 0.27 -12.00
C GLY A 568 10.84 -1.01 -12.41
N ALA A 569 10.73 -2.09 -11.64
CA ALA A 569 11.29 -3.38 -12.02
C ALA A 569 10.72 -3.90 -13.35
N ALA A 570 9.41 -3.77 -13.55
CA ALA A 570 8.74 -4.13 -14.80
C ALA A 570 9.25 -3.29 -15.98
N ALA A 571 9.56 -2.00 -15.76
CA ALA A 571 10.11 -1.12 -16.79
C ALA A 571 11.54 -1.54 -17.18
N VAL A 572 12.39 -1.88 -16.21
CA VAL A 572 13.72 -2.46 -16.45
C VAL A 572 13.62 -3.77 -17.25
N VAL A 573 12.73 -4.69 -16.86
CA VAL A 573 12.52 -5.95 -17.61
C VAL A 573 11.99 -5.68 -19.02
N ALA A 574 11.10 -4.70 -19.19
CA ALA A 574 10.54 -4.34 -20.49
C ALA A 574 11.56 -3.70 -21.43
N GLU A 575 12.53 -2.93 -20.92
CA GLU A 575 13.66 -2.40 -21.70
C GLU A 575 14.45 -3.53 -22.37
N GLY A 576 14.81 -4.57 -21.59
CA GLY A 576 15.51 -5.75 -22.11
C GLY A 576 14.63 -6.68 -22.96
N ARG A 577 13.30 -6.56 -22.88
CA ARG A 577 12.32 -7.44 -23.54
C ARG A 577 11.22 -6.65 -24.27
N PRO A 578 11.54 -5.81 -25.26
CA PRO A 578 10.58 -4.90 -25.89
C PRO A 578 9.46 -5.60 -26.69
N ARG A 579 9.55 -6.93 -26.88
CA ARG A 579 8.54 -7.76 -27.56
C ARG A 579 7.77 -8.69 -26.63
N ALA A 580 8.13 -8.76 -25.34
CA ALA A 580 7.31 -9.48 -24.39
C ALA A 580 5.91 -8.85 -24.39
N SER A 581 4.88 -9.62 -24.15
CA SER A 581 3.52 -9.14 -23.89
C SER A 581 3.35 -8.77 -22.41
N ALA A 582 2.25 -8.10 -22.05
CA ALA A 582 1.90 -7.80 -20.68
C ALA A 582 1.82 -9.07 -19.81
N ALA A 583 1.24 -10.15 -20.36
CA ALA A 583 1.16 -11.45 -19.69
C ALA A 583 2.55 -12.09 -19.50
N GLU A 584 3.43 -12.00 -20.48
CA GLU A 584 4.81 -12.50 -20.37
C GLU A 584 5.63 -11.68 -19.36
N LEU A 585 5.50 -10.35 -19.33
CA LEU A 585 6.16 -9.51 -18.31
C LEU A 585 5.69 -9.88 -16.90
N ARG A 586 4.37 -10.08 -16.71
CA ARG A 586 3.81 -10.60 -15.45
C ARG A 586 4.40 -11.96 -15.10
N GLY A 587 4.51 -12.87 -16.07
CA GLY A 587 5.10 -14.19 -15.90
C GLY A 587 6.59 -14.18 -15.55
N LEU A 588 7.38 -13.25 -16.09
CA LEU A 588 8.80 -13.05 -15.74
C LEU A 588 8.94 -12.59 -14.29
N LEU A 589 8.17 -11.58 -13.88
CA LEU A 589 8.23 -11.02 -12.53
C LEU A 589 7.76 -12.01 -11.45
N VAL A 590 6.66 -12.73 -11.71
CA VAL A 590 6.13 -13.71 -10.75
C VAL A 590 6.96 -14.99 -10.75
N GLY A 591 7.42 -15.46 -11.91
CA GLY A 591 8.16 -16.72 -12.04
C GLY A 591 9.59 -16.67 -11.47
N SER A 592 10.21 -15.49 -11.44
CA SER A 592 11.55 -15.27 -10.87
C SER A 592 11.51 -15.02 -9.36
N ALA A 593 10.33 -14.75 -8.81
CA ALA A 593 10.17 -14.29 -7.45
C ALA A 593 10.78 -15.30 -6.44
N ARG A 594 11.62 -14.79 -5.54
CA ARG A 594 12.28 -15.58 -4.51
C ARG A 594 11.26 -16.06 -3.49
N ALA A 595 11.07 -17.38 -3.41
CA ALA A 595 10.13 -17.99 -2.47
C ALA A 595 10.38 -17.50 -1.02
N THR A 596 9.32 -17.02 -0.37
CA THR A 596 9.35 -16.68 1.05
C THR A 596 8.80 -17.86 1.85
N GLY A 597 9.47 -18.24 2.95
CA GLY A 597 8.99 -19.30 3.85
C GLY A 597 7.82 -18.88 4.73
N SER A 598 7.04 -17.86 4.33
CA SER A 598 6.02 -17.25 5.16
C SER A 598 4.86 -18.21 5.44
N ALA A 599 4.62 -18.49 6.72
CA ALA A 599 3.53 -19.33 7.18
C ALA A 599 2.13 -18.68 6.97
N THR A 600 2.07 -17.35 6.83
CA THR A 600 0.81 -16.59 6.72
C THR A 600 0.31 -16.43 5.30
N SER A 601 1.16 -16.65 4.29
CA SER A 601 0.79 -16.65 2.87
C SER A 601 1.67 -17.63 2.07
N PRO A 602 1.46 -18.94 2.25
CA PRO A 602 2.24 -19.96 1.55
C PRO A 602 2.05 -19.83 0.03
N GLY A 603 3.13 -19.50 -0.68
CA GLY A 603 3.15 -19.37 -2.14
C GLY A 603 3.56 -17.99 -2.68
N LEU A 604 3.71 -16.97 -1.84
CA LEU A 604 4.17 -15.64 -2.27
C LEU A 604 5.70 -15.56 -2.36
N GLY A 605 6.19 -15.07 -3.50
CA GLY A 605 7.60 -14.77 -3.73
C GLY A 605 7.90 -13.28 -3.59
N ALA A 606 9.11 -12.94 -3.13
CA ALA A 606 9.64 -11.59 -3.15
C ALA A 606 10.25 -11.27 -4.52
N LEU A 607 9.98 -10.07 -5.04
CA LEU A 607 10.55 -9.53 -6.27
C LEU A 607 12.07 -9.72 -6.27
N GLU A 608 12.58 -10.23 -7.39
CA GLU A 608 13.98 -10.51 -7.62
C GLU A 608 14.29 -10.05 -9.05
N LEU A 609 14.79 -8.82 -9.18
CA LEU A 609 14.90 -8.14 -10.46
C LEU A 609 15.94 -8.78 -11.39
N ASP A 610 17.09 -9.19 -10.83
CA ASP A 610 18.16 -9.83 -11.61
C ASP A 610 17.65 -11.13 -12.27
N GLY A 611 16.99 -12.01 -11.51
CA GLY A 611 16.38 -13.22 -12.06
C GLY A 611 15.24 -12.92 -13.02
N ALA A 612 14.44 -11.86 -12.82
CA ALA A 612 13.40 -11.48 -13.79
C ALA A 612 13.99 -11.10 -15.16
N VAL A 613 15.15 -10.45 -15.18
CA VAL A 613 15.88 -10.09 -16.41
C VAL A 613 16.54 -11.31 -17.06
N GLU A 614 17.16 -12.17 -16.25
CA GLU A 614 17.89 -13.36 -16.71
C GLU A 614 16.96 -14.52 -17.13
N GLN A 615 15.72 -14.55 -16.65
CA GLN A 615 14.79 -15.67 -16.87
C GLN A 615 14.40 -15.84 -18.35
N GLU A 616 14.63 -17.03 -18.89
CA GLU A 616 14.32 -17.36 -20.29
C GLU A 616 12.92 -17.97 -20.49
N LEU A 617 12.30 -18.47 -19.43
CA LEU A 617 11.04 -19.22 -19.47
C LEU A 617 9.98 -18.57 -18.58
N THR A 618 8.75 -18.43 -19.05
CA THR A 618 7.62 -17.98 -18.24
C THR A 618 6.54 -19.06 -18.17
N ALA A 619 5.70 -19.00 -17.14
CA ALA A 619 4.50 -19.82 -17.05
C ALA A 619 3.27 -18.97 -17.36
N GLU A 620 2.33 -19.54 -18.12
CA GLU A 620 1.02 -18.95 -18.37
C GLU A 620 -0.07 -19.98 -18.04
N PRO A 621 -0.94 -19.73 -17.03
CA PRO A 621 -0.97 -18.54 -16.18
C PRO A 621 0.20 -18.51 -15.18
N ALA A 622 0.61 -17.30 -14.76
CA ALA A 622 1.70 -17.10 -13.80
C ALA A 622 1.39 -17.65 -12.40
N THR A 623 0.10 -17.74 -12.05
CA THR A 623 -0.40 -18.34 -10.80
C THR A 623 -1.55 -19.29 -11.11
N VAL A 624 -1.70 -20.34 -10.29
CA VAL A 624 -2.74 -21.36 -10.46
C VAL A 624 -3.51 -21.53 -9.15
N SER A 625 -4.81 -21.24 -9.17
CA SER A 625 -5.74 -21.59 -8.09
C SER A 625 -6.42 -22.93 -8.40
N PHE A 626 -6.22 -23.93 -7.55
CA PHE A 626 -6.86 -25.26 -7.70
C PHE A 626 -8.33 -25.31 -7.26
N GLY A 627 -8.86 -24.20 -6.73
CA GLY A 627 -10.21 -24.13 -6.20
C GLY A 627 -10.44 -25.01 -4.96
N THR A 628 -11.70 -25.22 -4.61
CA THR A 628 -12.07 -26.00 -3.43
C THR A 628 -11.86 -27.50 -3.68
N ALA A 629 -10.96 -28.11 -2.93
CA ALA A 629 -10.78 -29.56 -2.96
C ALA A 629 -12.02 -30.26 -2.39
N THR A 630 -12.83 -30.88 -3.24
CA THR A 630 -13.97 -31.69 -2.78
C THR A 630 -13.49 -33.09 -2.44
N ARG A 631 -13.38 -33.40 -1.14
CA ARG A 631 -13.20 -34.78 -0.69
C ARG A 631 -14.56 -35.47 -0.79
N SER A 632 -14.69 -36.44 -1.69
CA SER A 632 -15.92 -37.22 -1.89
C SER A 632 -16.54 -37.65 -0.54
N GLY A 633 -17.60 -36.98 -0.11
CA GLY A 633 -18.47 -37.41 0.99
C GLY A 633 -18.61 -36.50 2.21
N ARG A 634 -17.82 -35.43 2.40
CA ARG A 634 -18.07 -34.43 3.46
C ARG A 634 -17.50 -33.06 3.07
N THR A 635 -18.37 -32.08 2.90
CA THR A 635 -18.03 -30.65 2.89
C THR A 635 -17.45 -30.31 4.27
N ILE A 636 -16.22 -29.81 4.31
CA ILE A 636 -15.61 -29.21 5.52
C ILE A 636 -15.47 -27.72 5.24
#